data_AF-A0A1Q9SA30-F1
#
_entry.id   AF-A0A1Q9SA30-F1
#
_cell.length_a   1.000
_cell.length_b   1.000
_cell.length_c   1.000
_cell.angle_alpha   90.00
_cell.angle_beta   90.00
_cell.angle_gamma   90.00
#
_symmetry.space_group_name_H-M   'P 1'
#
loop_
_entity.id
_entity.type
_entity.pdbx_description
1 polymer ?
#
loop_
_entity_poly.entity_id
_entity_poly.type
_entity_poly.pdbx_seq_one_letter_code
_entity_poly.pdbx_strand_id
1 'polypeptide(L)'
;MHRDLIDPGETTAVGPYEITTAVRTAFDLARWVPALREKVVAVDALAHACTIALEDVLRLRRRHSGARGAQHIVPVLRLADARAESPMETRIRMALHEHGVPAPRVQFEVEAGGRTRRFDLAYPSVRLAIEYDGRDHRGQERAHRDLLREAALVRLGWTILRFDAWTVYCHPARIAGTVAYELRRRGYVAA
;
A
#
# COMPACT_ATOMS: atom_id res chain seq x y z
N MET A 1 20.34 -18.21 12.48
CA MET A 1 20.86 -18.04 11.11
C MET A 1 20.05 -18.94 10.19
N HIS A 2 19.29 -18.39 9.24
CA HIS A 2 18.61 -19.20 8.23
C HIS A 2 19.61 -19.55 7.13
N ARG A 3 19.73 -20.83 6.79
CA ARG A 3 20.56 -21.30 5.67
C ARG A 3 19.62 -21.54 4.51
N ASP A 4 19.82 -20.84 3.41
CA ASP A 4 18.99 -20.93 2.22
C ASP A 4 19.86 -21.09 0.97
N LEU A 5 19.31 -21.75 -0.05
CA LEU A 5 19.96 -21.84 -1.34
C LEU A 5 19.62 -20.57 -2.13
N ILE A 6 20.65 -19.97 -2.75
CA ILE A 6 20.53 -18.83 -3.65
C ILE A 6 20.97 -19.32 -5.02
N ASP A 7 20.05 -19.40 -5.98
CA ASP A 7 20.37 -19.87 -7.32
C ASP A 7 21.06 -18.78 -8.16
N PRO A 8 21.75 -19.14 -9.25
CA PRO A 8 22.19 -18.17 -10.25
C PRO A 8 21.04 -17.25 -10.71
N GLY A 9 21.33 -15.95 -10.77
CA GLY A 9 20.36 -14.89 -11.12
C GLY A 9 19.53 -14.34 -9.95
N GLU A 10 19.76 -14.84 -8.73
CA GLU A 10 19.11 -14.31 -7.51
C GLU A 10 19.98 -13.32 -6.73
N THR A 11 21.21 -13.10 -7.19
CA THR A 11 22.12 -12.05 -6.72
C THR A 11 22.41 -11.01 -7.80
N THR A 12 22.87 -9.83 -7.36
CA THR A 12 23.38 -8.73 -8.18
C THR A 12 24.49 -8.01 -7.41
N ALA A 13 25.26 -7.16 -8.09
CA ALA A 13 26.36 -6.42 -7.49
C ALA A 13 25.99 -4.96 -7.25
N VAL A 14 26.36 -4.43 -6.08
CA VAL A 14 26.40 -2.99 -5.79
C VAL A 14 27.82 -2.63 -5.37
N GLY A 15 28.57 -2.06 -6.30
CA GLY A 15 30.02 -1.89 -6.14
C GLY A 15 30.70 -3.25 -5.94
N PRO A 16 31.51 -3.44 -4.88
CA PRO A 16 32.20 -4.71 -4.62
C PRO A 16 31.35 -5.74 -3.87
N TYR A 17 30.10 -5.41 -3.50
CA TYR A 17 29.27 -6.27 -2.67
C TYR A 17 28.26 -7.05 -3.51
N GLU A 18 28.23 -8.37 -3.32
CA GLU A 18 27.16 -9.22 -3.84
C GLU A 18 25.96 -9.18 -2.89
N ILE A 19 24.80 -8.81 -3.43
CA ILE A 19 23.54 -8.69 -2.71
C ILE A 19 22.45 -9.48 -3.43
N THR A 20 21.33 -9.74 -2.77
CA THR A 20 20.16 -10.36 -3.42
C THR A 20 19.49 -9.39 -4.40
N THR A 21 18.94 -9.92 -5.49
CA THR A 21 18.08 -9.12 -6.38
C THR A 21 16.83 -8.66 -5.66
N ALA A 22 16.18 -7.58 -6.12
CA ALA A 22 14.94 -7.09 -5.52
C ALA A 22 13.84 -8.17 -5.47
N VAL A 23 13.70 -9.00 -6.51
CA VAL A 23 12.76 -10.13 -6.53
C VAL A 23 13.09 -11.16 -5.45
N ARG A 24 14.38 -11.51 -5.29
CA ARG A 24 14.83 -12.43 -4.24
C ARG A 24 14.58 -11.86 -2.84
N THR A 25 14.90 -10.59 -2.65
CA THR A 25 14.63 -9.88 -1.39
C THR A 25 13.14 -9.85 -1.07
N ALA A 26 12.26 -9.56 -2.03
CA ALA A 26 10.80 -9.61 -1.84
C ALA A 26 10.30 -11.01 -1.45
N PHE A 27 10.83 -12.05 -2.11
CA PHE A 27 10.55 -13.44 -1.79
C PHE A 27 10.93 -13.79 -0.34
N ASP A 28 12.12 -13.36 0.10
CA ASP A 28 12.58 -13.61 1.46
C ASP A 28 11.80 -12.79 2.51
N LEU A 29 11.48 -11.52 2.22
CA LEU A 29 10.63 -10.70 3.08
C LEU A 29 9.24 -11.34 3.29
N ALA A 30 8.62 -11.84 2.22
CA ALA A 30 7.33 -12.53 2.30
C ALA A 30 7.40 -13.84 3.11
N ARG A 31 8.58 -14.46 3.24
CA ARG A 31 8.77 -15.69 4.03
C ARG A 31 9.01 -15.37 5.49
N TRP A 32 9.92 -14.44 5.78
CA TRP A 32 10.56 -14.33 7.08
C TRP A 32 10.07 -13.19 7.98
N VAL A 33 9.49 -12.12 7.43
CA VAL A 33 8.94 -11.04 8.27
C VAL A 33 7.80 -11.61 9.14
N PRO A 34 7.78 -11.50 10.47
CA PRO A 34 6.87 -12.32 11.29
C PRO A 34 5.37 -12.07 11.05
N ALA A 35 4.95 -10.81 10.98
CA ALA A 35 3.54 -10.43 10.87
C ALA A 35 3.10 -10.28 9.40
N LEU A 36 1.89 -10.76 9.05
CA LEU A 36 1.34 -10.65 7.70
C LEU A 36 1.30 -9.21 7.20
N ARG A 37 0.85 -8.27 8.03
CA ARG A 37 0.86 -6.83 7.71
C ARG A 37 2.24 -6.34 7.29
N GLU A 38 3.25 -6.65 8.09
CA GLU A 38 4.62 -6.19 7.84
C GLU A 38 5.24 -6.89 6.62
N LYS A 39 4.87 -8.14 6.33
CA LYS A 39 5.22 -8.81 5.06
C LYS A 39 4.71 -8.02 3.86
N VAL A 40 3.42 -7.67 3.87
CA VAL A 40 2.79 -6.93 2.76
C VAL A 40 3.40 -5.53 2.63
N VAL A 41 3.59 -4.82 3.75
CA VAL A 41 4.25 -3.50 3.75
C VAL A 41 5.64 -3.55 3.15
N ALA A 42 6.47 -4.53 3.55
CA ALA A 42 7.83 -4.65 3.05
C ALA A 42 7.87 -5.03 1.56
N VAL A 43 6.98 -5.92 1.13
CA VAL A 43 6.86 -6.32 -0.28
C VAL A 43 6.37 -5.17 -1.15
N ASP A 44 5.33 -4.45 -0.76
CA ASP A 44 4.82 -3.28 -1.49
C ASP A 44 5.91 -2.21 -1.64
N ALA A 45 6.57 -1.86 -0.53
CA ALA A 45 7.60 -0.82 -0.52
C ALA A 45 8.76 -1.19 -1.45
N LEU A 46 9.22 -2.44 -1.44
CA LEU A 46 10.27 -2.89 -2.34
C LEU A 46 9.79 -2.99 -3.79
N ALA A 47 8.55 -3.44 -4.01
CA ALA A 47 7.95 -3.52 -5.33
C ALA A 47 7.82 -2.15 -6.00
N HIS A 48 7.41 -1.15 -5.23
CA HIS A 48 7.34 0.24 -5.67
C HIS A 48 8.73 0.81 -5.94
N ALA A 49 9.66 0.71 -4.96
CA ALA A 49 10.98 1.35 -5.05
C ALA A 49 11.89 0.74 -6.13
N CYS A 50 11.76 -0.56 -6.39
CA CYS A 50 12.58 -1.28 -7.38
C CYS A 50 11.81 -1.62 -8.67
N THR A 51 10.56 -1.19 -8.80
CA THR A 51 9.70 -1.46 -9.97
C THR A 51 9.65 -2.95 -10.34
N ILE A 52 9.52 -3.83 -9.34
CA ILE A 52 9.42 -5.27 -9.59
C ILE A 52 7.97 -5.71 -9.74
N ALA A 53 7.72 -6.66 -10.65
CA ALA A 53 6.41 -7.29 -10.79
C ALA A 53 6.21 -8.35 -9.70
N LEU A 54 5.04 -8.35 -9.05
CA LEU A 54 4.71 -9.34 -8.02
C LEU A 54 4.67 -10.77 -8.59
N GLU A 55 4.38 -10.89 -9.90
CA GLU A 55 4.43 -12.12 -10.67
C GLU A 55 5.84 -12.74 -10.71
N ASP A 56 6.89 -11.92 -10.64
CA ASP A 56 8.28 -12.41 -10.59
C ASP A 56 8.58 -13.10 -9.26
N VAL A 57 8.01 -12.59 -8.16
CA VAL A 57 8.09 -13.23 -6.84
C VAL A 57 7.32 -14.57 -6.87
N LEU A 58 6.17 -14.63 -7.54
CA LEU A 58 5.44 -15.89 -7.75
C LEU A 58 6.21 -16.88 -8.62
N ARG A 59 6.90 -16.41 -9.68
CA ARG A 59 7.78 -17.24 -10.51
C ARG A 59 8.91 -17.82 -9.68
N LEU A 60 9.56 -16.99 -8.86
CA LEU A 60 10.65 -17.42 -7.99
C LEU A 60 10.16 -18.45 -6.96
N ARG A 61 8.98 -18.26 -6.37
CA ARG A 61 8.36 -19.27 -5.50
C ARG A 61 8.19 -20.63 -6.15
N ARG A 62 7.88 -20.70 -7.45
CA ARG A 62 7.73 -21.99 -8.15
C ARG A 62 9.06 -22.73 -8.27
N ARG A 63 10.18 -22.00 -8.45
CA ARG A 63 11.53 -22.57 -8.44
C ARG A 63 11.91 -23.10 -7.05
N HIS A 64 11.45 -22.40 -6.01
CA HIS A 64 11.68 -22.71 -4.60
C HIS A 64 10.46 -23.37 -3.92
N SER A 65 9.82 -24.34 -4.58
CA SER A 65 8.53 -24.90 -4.15
C SER A 65 8.56 -25.59 -2.77
N GLY A 66 9.74 -26.08 -2.34
CA GLY A 66 9.97 -26.69 -1.02
C GLY A 66 10.60 -25.74 0.02
N ALA A 67 10.82 -24.47 -0.31
CA ALA A 67 11.50 -23.56 0.60
C ALA A 67 10.67 -23.29 1.86
N ARG A 68 11.34 -23.33 3.02
CA ARG A 68 10.70 -23.07 4.32
C ARG A 68 10.03 -21.70 4.31
N GLY A 69 8.76 -21.64 4.70
CA GLY A 69 8.01 -20.37 4.72
C GLY A 69 7.37 -19.99 3.38
N ALA A 70 7.58 -20.76 2.31
CA ALA A 70 7.00 -20.47 0.99
C ALA A 70 5.47 -20.46 0.98
N GLN A 71 4.81 -21.13 1.94
CA GLN A 71 3.36 -21.08 2.11
C GLN A 71 2.81 -19.66 2.36
N HIS A 72 3.64 -18.73 2.87
CA HIS A 72 3.21 -17.37 3.16
C HIS A 72 3.19 -16.46 1.93
N ILE A 73 3.89 -16.82 0.85
CA ILE A 73 4.08 -15.92 -0.29
C ILE A 73 2.77 -15.66 -1.01
N VAL A 74 1.97 -16.69 -1.29
CA VAL A 74 0.69 -16.52 -2.02
C VAL A 74 -0.28 -15.62 -1.24
N PRO A 75 -0.52 -15.82 0.07
CA PRO A 75 -1.32 -14.89 0.87
C PRO A 75 -0.80 -13.45 0.85
N VAL A 76 0.52 -13.25 0.97
CA VAL A 76 1.13 -11.91 0.94
C VAL A 76 0.89 -11.25 -0.41
N LEU A 77 1.18 -11.95 -1.51
CA LEU A 77 1.07 -11.38 -2.86
C LEU A 77 -0.37 -11.13 -3.30
N ARG A 78 -1.35 -11.87 -2.77
CA ARG A 78 -2.77 -11.55 -2.93
C ARG A 78 -3.18 -10.23 -2.27
N LEU A 79 -2.44 -9.83 -1.24
CA LEU A 79 -2.67 -8.59 -0.51
C LEU A 79 -1.68 -7.51 -0.92
N ALA A 80 -0.67 -7.78 -1.73
CA ALA A 80 0.29 -6.78 -2.16
C ALA A 80 -0.27 -5.94 -3.32
N ASP A 81 0.12 -4.67 -3.36
CA ASP A 81 -0.17 -3.74 -4.45
C ASP A 81 1.01 -2.77 -4.61
N ALA A 82 1.81 -2.98 -5.66
CA ALA A 82 3.03 -2.20 -5.93
C ALA A 82 2.76 -0.71 -6.24
N ARG A 83 1.49 -0.30 -6.38
CA ARG A 83 1.11 1.10 -6.55
C ARG A 83 1.10 1.88 -5.24
N ALA A 84 1.13 1.22 -4.08
CA ALA A 84 1.26 1.94 -2.81
C ALA A 84 2.63 2.63 -2.77
N GLU A 85 2.63 3.97 -2.65
CA GLU A 85 3.85 4.77 -2.77
C GLU A 85 4.56 4.94 -1.43
N SER A 86 3.88 4.59 -0.33
CA SER A 86 4.46 4.62 1.01
C SER A 86 4.02 3.42 1.87
N PRO A 87 4.87 3.01 2.84
CA PRO A 87 4.50 2.00 3.83
C PRO A 87 3.22 2.33 4.62
N MET A 88 2.88 3.61 4.76
CA MET A 88 1.70 4.04 5.53
C MET A 88 0.41 3.80 4.77
N GLU A 89 0.41 4.02 3.46
CA GLU A 89 -0.72 3.67 2.58
C GLU A 89 -1.03 2.17 2.65
N THR A 90 0.00 1.33 2.55
CA THR A 90 -0.17 -0.12 2.72
C THR A 90 -0.69 -0.46 4.12
N ARG A 91 -0.22 0.21 5.18
CA ARG A 91 -0.74 -0.02 6.54
C ARG A 91 -2.20 0.36 6.69
N ILE A 92 -2.64 1.46 6.09
CA ILE A 92 -4.07 1.84 6.04
C ILE A 92 -4.85 0.73 5.32
N ARG A 93 -4.41 0.31 4.13
CA ARG A 93 -5.04 -0.74 3.33
C ARG A 93 -5.13 -2.07 4.09
N MET A 94 -4.08 -2.45 4.81
CA MET A 94 -4.07 -3.63 5.66
C MET A 94 -4.99 -3.49 6.88
N ALA A 95 -5.08 -2.30 7.50
CA ALA A 95 -6.04 -2.06 8.57
C ALA A 95 -7.49 -2.26 8.11
N LEU A 96 -7.83 -1.83 6.89
CA LEU A 96 -9.14 -2.07 6.27
C LEU A 96 -9.39 -3.56 6.05
N HIS A 97 -8.43 -4.26 5.43
CA HIS A 97 -8.53 -5.69 5.15
C HIS A 97 -8.73 -6.53 6.42
N GLU A 98 -7.92 -6.29 7.45
CA GLU A 98 -7.94 -7.05 8.70
C GLU A 98 -9.25 -6.86 9.49
N HIS A 99 -9.98 -5.78 9.25
CA HIS A 99 -11.27 -5.49 9.90
C HIS A 99 -12.48 -5.75 8.97
N GLY A 100 -12.28 -6.44 7.85
CA GLY A 100 -13.35 -6.82 6.93
C GLY A 100 -13.98 -5.65 6.16
N VAL A 101 -13.28 -4.51 6.06
CA VAL A 101 -13.73 -3.40 5.21
C VAL A 101 -13.38 -3.75 3.76
N PRO A 102 -14.29 -3.49 2.79
CA PRO A 102 -14.02 -3.75 1.38
C PRO A 102 -12.71 -3.12 0.90
N ALA A 103 -12.04 -3.74 -0.07
CA ALA A 103 -10.78 -3.20 -0.57
C ALA A 103 -10.99 -1.87 -1.33
N PRO A 104 -10.25 -0.80 -0.99
CA PRO A 104 -10.27 0.43 -1.78
C PRO A 104 -9.50 0.26 -3.10
N ARG A 105 -9.75 1.16 -4.05
CA ARG A 105 -8.88 1.35 -5.21
C ARG A 105 -7.64 2.14 -4.79
N VAL A 106 -6.45 1.64 -5.14
CA VAL A 106 -5.15 2.26 -4.83
C VAL A 106 -4.78 3.26 -5.93
N GLN A 107 -4.22 4.41 -5.54
CA GLN A 107 -3.74 5.48 -6.42
C GLN A 107 -4.81 5.89 -7.47
N PHE A 108 -6.01 6.23 -7.01
CA PHE A 108 -7.14 6.56 -7.89
C PHE A 108 -7.08 8.00 -8.36
N GLU A 109 -7.16 8.21 -9.67
CA GLU A 109 -7.11 9.53 -10.29
C GLU A 109 -8.51 10.08 -10.63
N VAL A 110 -8.69 11.39 -10.44
CA VAL A 110 -9.90 12.14 -10.79
C VAL A 110 -9.55 13.51 -11.33
N GLU A 111 -10.29 13.98 -12.34
CA GLU A 111 -10.18 15.35 -12.83
C GLU A 111 -10.96 16.32 -11.94
N ALA A 112 -10.29 17.33 -11.39
CA ALA A 112 -10.89 18.32 -10.51
C ALA A 112 -10.29 19.72 -10.72
N GLY A 113 -11.14 20.68 -11.10
CA GLY A 113 -10.71 22.06 -11.33
C GLY A 113 -9.70 22.20 -12.48
N GLY A 114 -9.84 21.38 -13.52
CA GLY A 114 -8.96 21.39 -14.71
C GLY A 114 -7.59 20.74 -14.49
N ARG A 115 -7.45 19.86 -13.49
CA ARG A 115 -6.22 19.11 -13.20
C ARG A 115 -6.54 17.72 -12.67
N THR A 116 -5.67 16.76 -12.98
CA THR A 116 -5.69 15.43 -12.40
C THR A 116 -5.28 15.49 -10.92
N ARG A 117 -6.08 14.83 -10.08
CA ARG A 117 -5.85 14.60 -8.65
C ARG A 117 -5.76 13.11 -8.41
N ARG A 118 -4.81 12.70 -7.58
CA ARG A 118 -4.62 11.31 -7.20
C ARG A 118 -4.85 11.14 -5.72
N PHE A 119 -5.68 10.17 -5.35
CA PHE A 119 -5.92 9.76 -3.97
C PHE A 119 -5.16 8.47 -3.70
N ASP A 120 -4.51 8.38 -2.54
CA ASP A 120 -3.80 7.17 -2.13
C ASP A 120 -4.72 5.94 -2.19
N LEU A 121 -5.92 6.08 -1.62
CA LEU A 121 -6.96 5.06 -1.60
C LEU A 121 -8.33 5.70 -1.85
N ALA A 122 -9.22 5.03 -2.59
CA ALA A 122 -10.55 5.56 -2.89
C ALA A 122 -11.63 4.49 -3.05
N TYR A 123 -12.87 4.89 -2.76
CA TYR A 123 -14.11 4.22 -3.15
C TYR A 123 -14.89 5.14 -4.11
N PRO A 124 -14.64 5.04 -5.43
CA PRO A 124 -15.16 6.02 -6.39
C PRO A 124 -16.69 6.06 -6.48
N SER A 125 -17.37 4.92 -6.31
CA SER A 125 -18.84 4.83 -6.39
C SER A 125 -19.56 5.69 -5.35
N VAL A 126 -18.91 5.96 -4.21
CA VAL A 126 -19.44 6.80 -3.12
C VAL A 126 -18.61 8.05 -2.86
N ARG A 127 -17.65 8.34 -3.77
CA ARG A 127 -16.75 9.50 -3.71
C ARG A 127 -16.09 9.68 -2.35
N LEU A 128 -15.59 8.59 -1.79
CA LEU A 128 -14.82 8.59 -0.54
C LEU A 128 -13.35 8.35 -0.87
N ALA A 129 -12.47 9.26 -0.46
CA ALA A 129 -11.03 9.13 -0.57
C ALA A 129 -10.42 9.00 0.83
N ILE A 130 -9.28 8.33 0.90
CA ILE A 130 -8.48 8.18 2.11
C ILE A 130 -7.04 8.55 1.75
N GLU A 131 -6.45 9.44 2.51
CA GLU A 131 -5.06 9.89 2.34
C GLU A 131 -4.28 9.71 3.64
N TYR A 132 -3.01 9.38 3.52
CA TYR A 132 -2.08 9.45 4.63
C TYR A 132 -1.57 10.89 4.81
N ASP A 133 -1.74 11.45 6.01
CA ASP A 133 -1.17 12.75 6.36
C ASP A 133 0.25 12.57 6.94
N GLY A 134 1.23 12.65 6.06
CA GLY A 134 2.65 12.56 6.41
C GLY A 134 3.24 13.80 7.08
N ARG A 135 2.44 14.81 7.45
CA ARG A 135 2.86 16.11 8.03
C ARG A 135 4.26 16.54 7.59
N ASP A 136 4.34 16.97 6.34
CA ASP A 136 5.46 17.76 5.86
C ASP A 136 5.19 19.23 6.26
N HIS A 137 6.13 19.89 6.93
CA HIS A 137 6.00 21.28 7.42
C HIS A 137 5.94 22.27 6.25
N ARG A 138 4.81 22.33 5.55
CA ARG A 138 4.66 23.09 4.29
C ARG A 138 4.12 24.50 4.57
N GLY A 139 4.88 25.52 4.14
CA GLY A 139 4.61 26.95 4.40
C GLY A 139 3.30 27.51 3.82
N GLN A 140 2.94 28.73 4.26
CA GLN A 140 1.64 29.39 4.05
C GLN A 140 1.15 29.46 2.59
N GLU A 141 2.03 29.67 1.60
CA GLU A 141 1.63 29.76 0.19
C GLU A 141 1.18 28.43 -0.44
N ARG A 142 1.63 27.29 0.12
CA ARG A 142 1.16 25.97 -0.32
C ARG A 142 -0.22 25.66 0.29
N ALA A 143 -0.43 26.05 1.55
CA ALA A 143 -1.72 25.91 2.22
C ALA A 143 -2.87 26.63 1.48
N HIS A 144 -2.66 27.86 0.98
CA HIS A 144 -3.69 28.57 0.21
C HIS A 144 -4.05 27.87 -1.12
N ARG A 145 -3.03 27.37 -1.84
CA ARG A 145 -3.28 26.59 -3.06
C ARG A 145 -4.04 25.31 -2.75
N ASP A 146 -3.74 24.65 -1.63
CA ASP A 146 -4.42 23.43 -1.20
C ASP A 146 -5.89 23.68 -0.85
N LEU A 147 -6.24 24.83 -0.24
CA LEU A 147 -7.65 25.20 -0.01
C LEU A 147 -8.49 25.30 -1.29
N LEU A 148 -8.00 25.99 -2.32
CA LEU A 148 -8.72 26.10 -3.60
C LEU A 148 -8.87 24.75 -4.31
N ARG A 149 -7.89 23.86 -4.10
CA ARG A 149 -7.87 22.51 -4.68
C ARG A 149 -8.86 21.58 -4.00
N GLU A 150 -8.92 21.63 -2.66
CA GLU A 150 -9.89 20.89 -1.88
C GLU A 150 -11.32 21.33 -2.21
N ALA A 151 -11.54 22.64 -2.38
CA ALA A 151 -12.85 23.15 -2.79
C ALA A 151 -13.35 22.55 -4.12
N ALA A 152 -12.46 22.26 -5.07
CA ALA A 152 -12.82 21.60 -6.33
C ALA A 152 -13.28 20.15 -6.12
N LEU A 153 -12.61 19.40 -5.24
CA LEU A 153 -12.98 18.04 -4.89
C LEU A 153 -14.31 17.98 -4.11
N VAL A 154 -14.52 18.93 -3.20
CA VAL A 154 -15.78 19.09 -2.48
C VAL A 154 -16.94 19.38 -3.43
N ARG A 155 -16.75 20.24 -4.45
CA ARG A 155 -17.79 20.49 -5.48
C ARG A 155 -18.13 19.25 -6.29
N LEU A 156 -17.19 18.32 -6.44
CA LEU A 156 -17.43 17.03 -7.08
C LEU A 156 -18.09 16.00 -6.14
N GLY A 157 -18.34 16.37 -4.88
CA GLY A 157 -18.96 15.51 -3.87
C GLY A 157 -17.98 14.54 -3.20
N TRP A 158 -16.67 14.76 -3.35
CA TRP A 158 -15.67 13.94 -2.66
C TRP A 158 -15.58 14.30 -1.18
N THR A 159 -15.36 13.27 -0.37
CA THR A 159 -14.96 13.41 1.03
C THR A 159 -13.65 12.69 1.22
N ILE A 160 -12.71 13.38 1.86
CA ILE A 160 -11.34 12.89 2.06
C ILE A 160 -11.16 12.65 3.56
N LEU A 161 -10.86 11.41 3.93
CA LEU A 161 -10.45 11.04 5.28
C LEU A 161 -8.93 11.05 5.36
N ARG A 162 -8.37 11.75 6.34
CA ARG A 162 -6.92 11.82 6.54
C ARG A 162 -6.52 11.20 7.86
N PHE A 163 -5.47 10.39 7.82
CA PHE A 163 -4.95 9.72 9.01
C PHE A 163 -3.46 10.01 9.15
N ASP A 164 -3.07 10.48 10.33
CA ASP A 164 -1.66 10.71 10.67
C ASP A 164 -0.94 9.40 11.04
N ALA A 165 0.39 9.46 11.11
CA ALA A 165 1.21 8.30 11.45
C ALA A 165 0.82 7.67 12.79
N TRP A 166 0.48 8.50 13.79
CA TRP A 166 0.07 8.03 15.12
C TRP A 166 -1.20 7.18 15.04
N THR A 167 -2.21 7.63 14.29
CA THR A 167 -3.45 6.89 14.09
C THR A 167 -3.20 5.60 13.32
N VAL A 168 -2.37 5.64 12.28
CA VAL A 168 -2.02 4.47 11.47
C VAL A 168 -1.32 3.39 12.29
N TYR A 169 -0.36 3.77 13.15
CA TYR A 169 0.37 2.81 13.97
C TYR A 169 -0.43 2.31 15.18
N CYS A 170 -1.03 3.23 15.93
CA CYS A 170 -1.57 2.91 17.25
C CYS A 170 -3.06 2.59 17.22
N HIS A 171 -3.79 3.00 16.18
CA HIS A 171 -5.25 2.91 16.14
C HIS A 171 -5.81 2.38 14.80
N PRO A 172 -5.30 1.26 14.25
CA PRO A 172 -5.78 0.73 12.97
C PRO A 172 -7.28 0.39 12.97
N ALA A 173 -7.84 -0.07 14.09
CA ALA A 173 -9.27 -0.32 14.23
C ALA A 173 -10.12 0.95 14.11
N ARG A 174 -9.60 2.11 14.55
CA ARG A 174 -10.31 3.40 14.39
C ARG A 174 -10.38 3.80 12.92
N ILE A 175 -9.30 3.58 12.15
CA ILE A 175 -9.29 3.82 10.71
C ILE A 175 -10.38 2.99 10.03
N ALA A 176 -10.38 1.68 10.28
CA ALA A 176 -11.37 0.78 9.72
C ALA A 176 -12.80 1.15 10.13
N GLY A 177 -13.04 1.48 11.40
CA GLY A 177 -14.34 1.90 11.91
C GLY A 177 -14.87 3.17 11.23
N THR A 178 -14.01 4.19 11.09
CA THR A 178 -14.37 5.46 10.42
C THR A 178 -14.70 5.22 8.95
N VAL A 179 -13.87 4.45 8.24
CA VAL A 179 -14.11 4.15 6.82
C VAL A 179 -15.38 3.33 6.65
N ALA A 180 -15.57 2.27 7.44
CA ALA A 180 -16.76 1.43 7.38
C ALA A 180 -18.05 2.22 7.69
N TYR A 181 -17.99 3.16 8.63
CA TYR A 181 -19.10 4.07 8.91
C TYR A 181 -19.43 4.94 7.69
N GLU A 182 -18.43 5.57 7.06
CA GLU A 182 -18.65 6.41 5.87
C GLU A 182 -19.18 5.60 4.68
N LEU A 183 -18.67 4.38 4.47
CA LEU A 183 -19.18 3.49 3.43
C LEU A 183 -20.66 3.15 3.64
N ARG A 184 -21.05 2.77 4.87
CA ARG A 184 -22.47 2.48 5.19
C ARG A 184 -23.35 3.72 5.03
N ARG A 185 -22.92 4.86 5.56
CA ARG A 185 -23.65 6.13 5.48
C ARG A 185 -23.93 6.57 4.04
N ARG A 186 -23.03 6.21 3.12
CA ARG A 186 -23.12 6.53 1.69
C ARG A 186 -23.78 5.44 0.84
N GLY A 187 -24.25 4.34 1.45
CA GLY A 187 -24.86 3.23 0.74
C GLY A 187 -23.90 2.51 -0.21
N TYR A 188 -22.61 2.38 0.17
CA TYR A 188 -21.65 1.65 -0.63
C TYR A 188 -22.07 0.18 -0.79
N VAL A 189 -22.14 -0.27 -2.04
CA VAL A 189 -22.32 -1.68 -2.40
C VAL A 189 -21.02 -2.13 -3.06
N ALA A 190 -20.44 -3.22 -2.56
CA ALA A 190 -19.29 -3.85 -3.20
C ALA A 190 -19.72 -4.38 -4.57
N ALA A 191 -18.95 -4.03 -5.61
CA ALA A 191 -19.18 -4.51 -6.97
C ALA A 191 -18.72 -5.96 -7.14
#